data_AF-A0A3B8VPD8-F1
#
_entry.id   AF-A0A3B8VPD8-F1
#
_cell.length_a   1.000
_cell.length_b   1.000
_cell.length_c   1.000
_cell.angle_alpha   90.00
_cell.angle_beta   90.00
_cell.angle_gamma   90.00
#
_symmetry.space_group_name_H-M   'P 1'
#
loop_
_entity.id
_entity.type
_entity.pdbx_description
1 polymer ?
#
loop_
_entity_poly.entity_id
_entity_poly.type
_entity_poly.pdbx_seq_one_letter_code
_entity_poly.pdbx_strand_id
1 'polypeptide(L)'
;MIWRLEHRVTRSTQQPEERILTSPATQGLSLYEAARVAGVTFSTEAVPEDRFVEANDMRFHYLDWSNPDKPDMLLLHGFAQQCHSWDFVALAFTDKFHVRALDLRGHGDSDWAPDGDYSPEAQQNDIKGVVQEIGLKDFVLMGLSMGGRN
;
A
#
# COMPACT_ATOMS: atom_id res chain seq x y z
N MET A 1 80.57 -42.54 -15.78
CA MET A 1 79.50 -42.72 -14.76
C MET A 1 78.27 -41.99 -15.30
N ILE A 2 77.52 -42.57 -16.26
CA ILE A 2 76.19 -43.22 -16.11
C ILE A 2 75.38 -42.62 -14.93
N TRP A 3 74.19 -42.02 -15.02
CA TRP A 3 72.88 -42.29 -15.65
C TRP A 3 72.03 -40.98 -15.59
N ARG A 4 70.79 -40.78 -16.07
CA ARG A 4 69.89 -41.17 -17.17
C ARG A 4 68.55 -40.45 -16.86
N LEU A 5 67.87 -39.94 -17.91
CA LEU A 5 66.44 -39.59 -18.15
C LEU A 5 65.43 -39.59 -16.98
N GLU A 6 64.41 -38.70 -16.92
CA GLU A 6 63.12 -38.78 -17.65
C GLU A 6 62.31 -37.47 -17.42
N HIS A 7 61.80 -36.78 -18.46
CA HIS A 7 60.44 -36.83 -19.04
C HIS A 7 59.26 -36.20 -18.24
N ARG A 8 58.71 -35.14 -18.87
CA ARG A 8 57.27 -34.87 -19.14
C ARG A 8 56.42 -34.22 -18.02
N VAL A 9 55.78 -33.10 -18.35
CA VAL A 9 54.31 -32.93 -18.56
C VAL A 9 53.94 -31.45 -18.42
N THR A 10 53.41 -30.90 -19.51
CA THR A 10 52.69 -29.64 -19.60
C THR A 10 51.37 -29.71 -18.82
N ARG A 11 51.09 -28.72 -17.96
CA ARG A 11 49.71 -28.29 -17.66
C ARG A 11 49.68 -26.77 -17.48
N SER A 12 49.26 -26.09 -18.55
CA SER A 12 48.74 -24.73 -18.49
C SER A 12 47.35 -24.80 -17.85
N THR A 13 47.24 -24.41 -16.58
CA THR A 13 45.94 -24.11 -15.97
C THR A 13 45.51 -22.71 -16.43
N GLN A 14 44.80 -22.62 -17.54
CA GLN A 14 43.92 -21.47 -17.78
C GLN A 14 42.74 -21.62 -16.80
N GLN A 15 42.63 -20.69 -15.85
CA GLN A 15 41.43 -20.53 -15.05
C GLN A 15 40.31 -20.01 -15.97
N PRO A 16 39.09 -20.56 -15.92
CA PRO A 16 37.98 -20.00 -16.67
C PRO A 16 37.57 -18.69 -16.00
N GLU A 17 37.52 -17.61 -16.79
CA GLU A 17 36.99 -16.34 -16.34
C GLU A 17 35.50 -16.51 -16.04
N GLU A 18 35.15 -16.40 -14.75
CA GLU A 18 33.76 -16.37 -14.30
C GLU A 18 33.08 -15.15 -14.92
N ARG A 19 32.31 -15.40 -15.97
CA ARG A 19 31.39 -14.41 -16.52
C ARG A 19 30.32 -14.18 -15.47
N ILE A 20 30.50 -13.15 -14.65
CA ILE A 20 29.49 -12.65 -13.72
C ILE A 20 28.27 -12.30 -14.58
N LEU A 21 27.29 -13.21 -14.60
CA LEU A 21 25.95 -12.89 -15.04
C LEU A 21 25.42 -11.91 -14.00
N THR A 22 25.57 -10.63 -14.26
CA THR A 22 24.76 -9.62 -13.56
C THR A 22 23.32 -9.95 -13.91
N SER A 23 22.62 -10.63 -13.00
CA SER A 23 21.17 -10.70 -13.05
C SER A 23 20.68 -9.28 -13.21
N PRO A 24 19.82 -8.95 -14.19
CA PRO A 24 19.14 -7.68 -14.13
C PRO A 24 18.47 -7.63 -12.77
N ALA A 25 18.71 -6.55 -12.03
CA ALA A 25 18.05 -6.32 -10.76
C ALA A 25 16.56 -6.55 -10.99
N THR A 26 15.97 -7.51 -10.30
CA THR A 26 14.52 -7.71 -10.33
C THR A 26 13.94 -6.49 -9.63
N GLN A 27 13.68 -5.41 -10.38
CA GLN A 27 12.81 -4.36 -9.89
C GLN A 27 11.50 -5.04 -9.51
N GLY A 28 11.08 -4.84 -8.27
CA GLY A 28 9.75 -5.27 -7.83
C GLY A 28 8.69 -4.66 -8.75
N LEU A 29 7.55 -5.34 -8.86
CA LEU A 29 6.43 -4.82 -9.63
C LEU A 29 5.97 -3.48 -9.03
N SER A 30 5.61 -2.53 -9.89
CA SER A 30 4.81 -1.39 -9.49
C SER A 30 3.44 -1.85 -8.95
N LEU A 31 2.75 -0.99 -8.22
CA LEU A 31 1.39 -1.25 -7.74
C LEU A 31 0.47 -1.68 -8.90
N TYR A 32 0.53 -0.99 -10.04
CA TYR A 32 -0.33 -1.24 -11.19
C TYR A 32 -0.01 -2.56 -11.90
N GLU A 33 1.27 -2.93 -12.00
CA GLU A 33 1.67 -4.23 -12.51
C GLU A 33 1.23 -5.35 -11.57
N ALA A 34 1.42 -5.19 -10.26
CA ALA A 34 0.97 -6.14 -9.26
C ALA A 34 -0.56 -6.32 -9.29
N ALA A 35 -1.31 -5.22 -9.42
CA ALA A 35 -2.77 -5.24 -9.54
C ALA A 35 -3.22 -6.01 -10.79
N ARG A 36 -2.58 -5.78 -11.94
CA ARG A 36 -2.86 -6.53 -13.17
C ARG A 36 -2.55 -8.01 -13.04
N VAL A 37 -1.43 -8.37 -12.42
CA VAL A 37 -1.07 -9.77 -12.12
C VAL A 37 -2.10 -10.43 -11.20
N ALA A 38 -2.63 -9.68 -10.23
CA ALA A 38 -3.69 -10.13 -9.33
C ALA A 38 -5.09 -10.20 -10.00
N GLY A 39 -5.21 -9.82 -11.28
CA GLY A 39 -6.47 -9.85 -12.02
C GLY A 39 -7.41 -8.66 -11.74
N VAL A 40 -6.90 -7.60 -11.11
CA VAL A 40 -7.66 -6.38 -10.86
C VAL A 40 -7.81 -5.61 -12.17
N THR A 41 -9.05 -5.31 -12.54
CA THR A 41 -9.37 -4.48 -13.71
C THR A 41 -9.60 -3.04 -13.26
N PHE A 42 -8.88 -2.09 -13.85
CA PHE A 42 -9.02 -0.65 -13.61
C PHE A 42 -8.74 0.12 -14.90
N SER A 43 -9.35 1.30 -15.04
CA SER A 43 -9.28 2.11 -16.27
C SER A 43 -8.13 3.12 -16.26
N THR A 44 -7.68 3.54 -15.08
CA THR A 44 -6.64 4.56 -14.91
C THR A 44 -5.66 4.13 -13.82
N GLU A 45 -4.38 4.41 -14.03
CA GLU A 45 -3.34 4.28 -13.01
C GLU A 45 -3.44 5.47 -12.04
N ALA A 46 -4.55 5.54 -11.31
CA ALA A 46 -4.80 6.62 -10.36
C ALA A 46 -3.78 6.55 -9.21
N VAL A 47 -3.09 7.65 -8.96
CA VAL A 47 -2.20 7.83 -7.81
C VAL A 47 -3.01 8.55 -6.74
N PRO A 48 -3.13 8.00 -5.52
CA PRO A 48 -3.80 8.72 -4.44
C PRO A 48 -2.96 9.90 -3.98
N GLU A 49 -3.63 10.91 -3.45
CA GLU A 49 -3.00 11.99 -2.70
C GLU A 49 -3.17 11.73 -1.20
N ASP A 50 -2.09 11.89 -0.44
CA ASP A 50 -2.16 11.96 1.02
C ASP A 50 -2.89 13.24 1.44
N ARG A 51 -3.89 13.08 2.28
CA ARG A 51 -4.70 14.18 2.82
C ARG A 51 -4.83 14.04 4.33
N PHE A 52 -4.97 15.18 4.99
CA PHE A 52 -5.14 15.24 6.44
C PHE A 52 -6.33 16.11 6.80
N VAL A 53 -7.03 15.73 7.87
CA VAL A 53 -8.16 16.48 8.42
C VAL A 53 -8.12 16.43 9.94
N GLU A 54 -8.46 17.55 10.58
CA GLU A 54 -8.57 17.63 12.03
C GLU A 54 -10.02 17.32 12.44
N ALA A 55 -10.22 16.40 13.38
CA ALA A 55 -11.53 16.08 13.95
C ALA A 55 -11.38 15.59 15.40
N ASN A 56 -12.28 16.01 16.29
CA ASN A 56 -12.27 15.60 17.71
C ASN A 56 -10.88 15.73 18.38
N ASP A 57 -10.20 16.86 18.14
CA ASP A 57 -8.87 17.15 18.68
C ASP A 57 -7.75 16.16 18.24
N MET A 58 -7.95 15.47 17.12
CA MET A 58 -6.97 14.56 16.50
C MET A 58 -6.83 14.85 15.00
N ARG A 59 -5.63 14.64 14.46
CA ARG A 59 -5.38 14.67 13.03
C ARG A 59 -5.54 13.28 12.42
N PHE A 60 -6.36 13.17 11.38
CA PHE A 60 -6.57 11.94 10.62
C PHE A 60 -5.98 12.04 9.23
N HIS A 61 -5.27 11.00 8.84
CA HIS A 61 -4.77 10.78 7.49
C HIS A 61 -5.78 10.00 6.64
N TYR A 62 -5.92 10.34 5.37
CA TYR A 62 -6.62 9.52 4.39
C TYR A 62 -6.02 9.67 3.01
N LEU A 63 -6.10 8.61 2.21
CA LEU A 63 -5.78 8.65 0.79
C LEU A 63 -6.99 9.10 -0.01
N ASP A 64 -6.77 9.98 -0.98
CA ASP A 64 -7.81 10.50 -1.89
C ASP A 64 -7.45 10.16 -3.34
N TRP A 65 -8.20 9.24 -3.96
CA TRP A 65 -8.13 8.99 -5.41
C TRP A 65 -9.14 9.89 -6.12
N SER A 66 -8.77 11.16 -6.26
CA SER A 66 -9.66 12.24 -6.70
C SER A 66 -10.44 11.94 -7.96
N ASN A 67 -11.78 11.96 -7.84
CA ASN A 67 -12.69 11.90 -8.97
C ASN A 67 -13.99 12.66 -8.66
N PRO A 68 -13.95 14.00 -8.58
CA PRO A 68 -15.03 14.82 -8.01
C PRO A 68 -16.36 14.76 -8.78
N ASP A 69 -16.36 14.21 -10.00
CA ASP A 69 -17.57 14.02 -10.81
C ASP A 69 -18.31 12.70 -10.48
N LYS A 70 -17.80 11.93 -9.51
CA LYS A 70 -18.35 10.63 -9.12
C LYS A 70 -18.89 10.65 -7.69
N PRO A 71 -19.85 9.76 -7.36
CA PRO A 71 -20.31 9.58 -5.98
C PRO A 71 -19.15 9.25 -5.05
N ASP A 72 -19.23 9.72 -3.81
CA ASP A 72 -18.20 9.47 -2.82
C ASP A 72 -18.24 8.02 -2.31
N MET A 73 -17.06 7.47 -2.02
CA MET A 73 -16.89 6.20 -1.33
C MET A 73 -15.81 6.34 -0.25
N LEU A 74 -16.16 5.96 0.98
CA LEU A 74 -15.25 5.93 2.11
C LEU A 74 -14.93 4.47 2.48
N LEU A 75 -13.63 4.17 2.62
CA LEU A 75 -13.11 2.85 2.96
C LEU A 75 -12.50 2.86 4.36
N LEU A 76 -12.90 1.90 5.20
CA LEU A 76 -12.42 1.74 6.58
C LEU A 76 -11.68 0.41 6.76
N HIS A 77 -10.39 0.47 7.07
CA HIS A 77 -9.55 -0.72 7.20
C HIS A 77 -9.85 -1.56 8.46
N GLY A 78 -9.32 -2.79 8.49
CA GLY A 78 -9.41 -3.68 9.65
C GLY A 78 -8.39 -3.37 10.76
N PHE A 79 -8.45 -4.13 11.85
CA PHE A 79 -7.43 -4.01 12.90
C PHE A 79 -6.04 -4.38 12.36
N ALA A 80 -4.99 -3.68 12.80
CA ALA A 80 -3.61 -3.87 12.34
C ALA A 80 -3.42 -3.67 10.81
N GLN A 81 -4.24 -2.81 10.21
CA GLN A 81 -4.16 -2.40 8.81
C GLN A 81 -4.10 -0.87 8.72
N GLN A 82 -3.98 -0.33 7.51
CA GLN A 82 -3.98 1.09 7.20
C GLN A 82 -4.61 1.32 5.81
N CYS A 83 -4.76 2.56 5.39
CA CYS A 83 -5.45 2.97 4.16
C CYS A 83 -4.96 2.25 2.89
N HIS A 84 -3.66 1.97 2.75
CA HIS A 84 -3.11 1.24 1.60
C HIS A 84 -3.54 -0.23 1.51
N SER A 85 -4.15 -0.81 2.55
CA SER A 85 -4.84 -2.11 2.42
C SER A 85 -5.93 -2.10 1.35
N TRP A 86 -6.36 -0.90 0.94
CA TRP A 86 -7.37 -0.69 -0.09
C TRP A 86 -6.82 -0.38 -1.48
N ASP A 87 -5.50 -0.29 -1.71
CA ASP A 87 -4.95 0.18 -3.00
C ASP A 87 -5.57 -0.52 -4.23
N PHE A 88 -5.61 -1.86 -4.22
CA PHE A 88 -6.19 -2.64 -5.33
C PHE A 88 -7.71 -2.47 -5.45
N VAL A 89 -8.40 -2.33 -4.33
CA VAL A 89 -9.83 -2.10 -4.31
C VAL A 89 -10.14 -0.70 -4.85
N ALA A 90 -9.41 0.32 -4.39
CA ALA A 90 -9.55 1.68 -4.86
C ALA A 90 -9.35 1.75 -6.36
N LEU A 91 -8.29 1.15 -6.91
CA LEU A 91 -8.07 1.09 -8.36
C LEU A 91 -9.28 0.52 -9.12
N ALA A 92 -9.90 -0.54 -8.61
CA ALA A 92 -11.07 -1.15 -9.23
C ALA A 92 -12.36 -0.30 -9.19
N PHE A 93 -12.41 0.74 -8.34
CA PHE A 93 -13.59 1.58 -8.12
C PHE A 93 -13.44 3.03 -8.56
N THR A 94 -12.22 3.52 -8.81
CA THR A 94 -11.95 4.91 -9.21
C THR A 94 -12.67 5.38 -10.49
N ASP A 95 -13.11 4.46 -11.35
CA ASP A 95 -13.90 4.79 -12.56
C ASP A 95 -15.37 5.15 -12.24
N LYS A 96 -15.85 4.71 -11.07
CA LYS A 96 -17.25 4.81 -10.64
C LYS A 96 -17.43 5.69 -9.41
N PHE A 97 -16.40 5.87 -8.60
CA PHE A 97 -16.46 6.57 -7.32
C PHE A 97 -15.29 7.53 -7.13
N HIS A 98 -15.52 8.58 -6.34
CA HIS A 98 -14.45 9.32 -5.66
C HIS A 98 -14.07 8.52 -4.42
N VAL A 99 -12.99 7.75 -4.50
CA VAL A 99 -12.58 6.83 -3.43
C VAL A 99 -11.70 7.55 -2.42
N ARG A 100 -12.02 7.42 -1.13
CA ARG A 100 -11.18 7.85 -0.01
C ARG A 100 -10.99 6.70 0.97
N ALA A 101 -9.75 6.47 1.44
CA ALA A 101 -9.45 5.44 2.43
C ALA A 101 -8.85 6.08 3.69
N LEU A 102 -9.54 5.94 4.82
CA LEU A 102 -9.19 6.57 6.08
C LEU A 102 -8.27 5.68 6.91
N ASP A 103 -7.20 6.25 7.46
CA ASP A 103 -6.50 5.69 8.59
C ASP A 103 -7.28 5.98 9.88
N LEU A 104 -7.78 4.94 10.53
CA LEU A 104 -8.51 5.06 11.81
C LEU A 104 -7.54 5.44 12.94
N ARG A 105 -8.07 5.99 14.05
CA ARG A 105 -7.25 6.39 15.21
C ARG A 105 -6.20 5.32 15.58
N GLY A 106 -4.96 5.75 15.79
CA GLY A 106 -3.83 4.89 16.11
C GLY A 106 -3.38 3.94 14.99
N HIS A 107 -3.71 4.22 13.74
CA HIS A 107 -3.24 3.47 12.58
C HIS A 107 -2.66 4.41 11.52
N GLY A 108 -1.77 3.87 10.69
CA GLY A 108 -1.11 4.60 9.61
C GLY A 108 -0.53 5.93 10.09
N ASP A 109 -0.86 7.00 9.37
CA ASP A 109 -0.38 8.36 9.63
C ASP A 109 -1.39 9.23 10.40
N SER A 110 -2.50 8.63 10.87
CA SER A 110 -3.41 9.26 11.81
C SER A 110 -2.82 9.31 13.22
N ASP A 111 -3.24 10.29 14.00
CA ASP A 111 -2.81 10.44 15.37
C ASP A 111 -3.19 9.22 16.23
N TRP A 112 -2.37 8.98 17.23
CA TRP A 112 -2.61 8.00 18.27
C TRP A 112 -3.33 8.68 19.44
N ALA A 113 -4.37 8.04 19.96
CA ALA A 113 -5.24 8.62 20.97
C ALA A 113 -4.46 8.99 22.24
N PRO A 114 -4.33 10.28 22.60
CA PRO A 114 -3.48 10.71 23.72
C PRO A 114 -4.06 10.32 25.09
N ASP A 115 -5.37 10.10 25.15
CA ASP A 115 -6.10 9.61 26.33
C ASP A 115 -6.09 8.07 26.45
N GLY A 116 -5.57 7.36 25.44
CA GLY A 116 -5.55 5.91 25.38
C GLY A 116 -6.90 5.26 25.09
N ASP A 117 -7.94 6.03 24.74
CA ASP A 117 -9.23 5.47 24.39
C ASP A 117 -9.22 4.94 22.95
N TYR A 118 -9.42 3.65 22.78
CA TYR A 118 -9.57 2.99 21.47
C TYR A 118 -10.90 2.25 21.36
N SER A 119 -11.86 2.63 22.19
CA SER A 119 -13.20 2.06 22.21
C SER A 119 -13.89 2.20 20.84
N PRO A 120 -14.84 1.30 20.52
CA PRO A 120 -15.66 1.41 19.31
C PRO A 120 -16.37 2.76 19.22
N GLU A 121 -16.87 3.26 20.35
CA GLU A 121 -17.59 4.53 20.45
C GLU A 121 -16.68 5.71 20.10
N ALA A 122 -15.44 5.72 20.58
CA ALA A 122 -14.46 6.75 20.22
C ALA A 122 -14.12 6.71 18.72
N GLN A 123 -13.88 5.52 18.17
CA GLN A 123 -13.63 5.34 16.73
C GLN A 123 -14.81 5.83 15.87
N GLN A 124 -16.04 5.52 16.28
CA GLN A 124 -17.25 5.98 15.59
C GLN A 124 -17.42 7.50 15.63
N ASN A 125 -17.10 8.12 16.75
CA ASN A 125 -17.18 9.57 16.89
C ASN A 125 -16.16 10.26 15.97
N ASP A 126 -14.96 9.70 15.83
CA ASP A 126 -13.96 10.22 14.89
C ASP A 126 -14.39 10.07 13.46
N ILE A 127 -14.89 8.89 13.06
CA ILE A 127 -15.38 8.67 11.70
C ILE A 127 -16.47 9.69 11.36
N LYS A 128 -17.40 9.95 12.28
CA LYS A 128 -18.43 10.98 12.10
C LYS A 128 -17.83 12.38 11.94
N GLY A 129 -16.83 12.73 12.77
CA GLY A 129 -16.12 14.00 12.68
C GLY A 129 -15.41 14.17 11.34
N VAL A 130 -14.64 13.17 10.92
CA VAL A 130 -13.95 13.14 9.62
C VAL A 130 -14.94 13.28 8.47
N VAL A 131 -16.04 12.49 8.47
CA VAL A 131 -17.11 12.57 7.46
C VAL A 131 -17.66 13.99 7.34
N GLN A 132 -17.90 14.65 8.48
CA GLN A 132 -18.39 16.03 8.51
C GLN A 132 -17.35 17.02 7.96
N GLU A 133 -16.11 16.94 8.41
CA GLU A 133 -15.06 17.91 8.08
C GLU A 133 -14.61 17.80 6.62
N ILE A 134 -14.58 16.59 6.03
CA ILE A 134 -14.28 16.41 4.61
C ILE A 134 -15.53 16.59 3.71
N GLY A 135 -16.70 16.83 4.31
CA GLY A 135 -17.92 17.23 3.59
C GLY A 135 -18.69 16.09 2.92
N LEU A 136 -18.54 14.85 3.38
CA LEU A 136 -19.29 13.70 2.86
C LEU A 136 -20.76 13.76 3.28
N LYS A 137 -21.68 13.64 2.31
CA LYS A 137 -23.14 13.70 2.55
C LYS A 137 -23.85 12.42 2.12
N ASP A 138 -23.73 12.08 0.84
CA ASP A 138 -24.32 10.89 0.24
C ASP A 138 -23.18 10.02 -0.31
N PHE A 139 -22.73 9.06 0.47
CA PHE A 139 -21.54 8.26 0.16
C PHE A 139 -21.77 6.77 0.42
N VAL A 140 -21.02 5.94 -0.30
CA VAL A 140 -20.92 4.51 -0.01
C VAL A 140 -19.87 4.29 1.07
N LEU A 141 -20.22 3.54 2.11
CA LEU A 141 -19.28 3.12 3.14
C LEU A 141 -18.92 1.64 2.96
N MET A 142 -17.64 1.33 2.95
CA MET A 142 -17.13 -0.04 2.95
C MET A 142 -16.15 -0.24 4.11
N GLY A 143 -16.42 -1.24 4.94
CA GLY A 143 -15.59 -1.54 6.11
C GLY A 143 -15.11 -2.98 6.13
N LEU A 144 -13.86 -3.19 6.51
CA LEU A 144 -13.27 -4.51 6.73
C LEU A 144 -13.17 -4.80 8.23
N SER A 145 -13.77 -5.89 8.71
CA SER A 145 -13.65 -6.36 10.10
C SER A 145 -13.90 -5.24 11.13
N MET A 146 -12.89 -4.74 11.83
CA MET A 146 -12.97 -3.58 12.73
C MET A 146 -13.64 -2.38 12.06
N GLY A 147 -13.21 -2.01 10.85
CA GLY A 147 -13.81 -0.91 10.09
C GLY A 147 -15.24 -1.19 9.62
N GLY A 148 -15.69 -2.45 9.56
CA GLY A 148 -17.08 -2.79 9.27
C GLY A 148 -17.98 -2.83 10.51
N ARG A 149 -17.38 -2.95 11.70
CA ARG A 149 -18.07 -2.91 13.00
C ARG A 149 -18.26 -1.48 13.49
N ASN A 150 -17.26 -0.63 13.25
CA ASN A 150 -17.30 0.79 13.62
C ASN A 150 -18.31 1.50 12.74
#